data_AF-A0A535KTZ3-F1
#
_entry.id   AF-A0A535KTZ3-F1
#
_cell.length_a   1.000
_cell.length_b   1.000
_cell.length_c   1.000
_cell.angle_alpha   90.00
_cell.angle_beta   90.00
_cell.angle_gamma   90.00
#
_symmetry.space_group_name_H-M   'P 1'
#
loop_
_entity.id
_entity.type
_entity.pdbx_description
1 polymer ?
#
loop_
_entity_poly.entity_id
_entity_poly.type
_entity_poly.pdbx_seq_one_letter_code
_entity_poly.pdbx_strand_id
1 'polypeptide(L)'
;MIYQVFGPYGSAAINVASCESGLNPGAYNQSGASGVFQIMPGTWAGTAEAGASPFNAYANIVAAHQIFVRDGYSWGEWTCKP
;
A
#
# COMPACT_ATOMS: atom_id res chain seq x y z
N MET A 1 3.76 -3.56 11.87
CA MET A 1 2.90 -3.97 10.74
C MET A 1 3.67 -4.05 9.42
N ILE A 2 4.20 -2.95 8.86
CA ILE A 2 4.89 -2.98 7.56
C ILE A 2 6.06 -3.99 7.51
N TYR A 3 7.00 -3.96 8.47
CA TYR A 3 8.10 -4.94 8.54
C TYR A 3 7.63 -6.39 8.69
N GLN A 4 6.49 -6.63 9.35
CA GLN A 4 5.95 -7.98 9.53
C GLN A 4 5.38 -8.53 8.23
N VAL A 5 4.79 -7.66 7.40
CA VAL A 5 4.16 -8.04 6.12
C VAL A 5 5.19 -8.11 4.99
N PHE A 6 6.07 -7.13 4.88
CA PHE A 6 7.05 -7.03 3.78
C PHE A 6 8.39 -7.74 4.06
N GLY A 7 8.63 -8.19 5.30
CA GLY A 7 9.85 -8.90 5.68
C GLY A 7 11.13 -8.15 5.28
N PRO A 8 12.01 -8.73 4.45
CA PRO A 8 13.27 -8.09 4.04
C PRO A 8 13.06 -6.80 3.24
N TYR A 9 11.88 -6.59 2.65
CA TYR A 9 11.53 -5.37 1.92
C TYR A 9 10.94 -4.28 2.83
N GLY A 10 10.85 -4.51 4.14
CA GLY A 10 10.17 -3.62 5.08
C GLY A 10 10.72 -2.19 5.10
N SER A 11 12.04 -2.01 5.01
CA SER A 11 12.64 -0.66 4.97
C SER A 11 12.24 0.10 3.70
N ALA A 12 12.28 -0.56 2.55
CA ALA A 12 11.84 0.00 1.28
C ALA A 12 10.34 0.34 1.30
N ALA A 13 9.52 -0.55 1.87
CA ALA A 13 8.10 -0.35 2.04
C ALA A 13 7.76 0.86 2.95
N ILE A 14 8.55 1.09 3.99
CA ILE A 14 8.43 2.27 4.86
C ILE A 14 8.74 3.55 4.08
N ASN A 15 9.79 3.58 3.26
CA ASN A 15 10.12 4.75 2.44
C ASN A 15 8.98 5.10 1.49
N VAL A 16 8.43 4.10 0.80
CA VAL A 16 7.29 4.28 -0.10
C VAL A 16 6.06 4.79 0.67
N ALA A 17 5.64 4.10 1.73
CA ALA A 17 4.46 4.50 2.51
C ALA A 17 4.61 5.88 3.18
N SER A 18 5.81 6.24 3.62
CA SER A 18 6.10 7.56 4.19
C SER A 18 6.00 8.67 3.15
N CYS A 19 6.41 8.41 1.91
CA CYS A 19 6.31 9.38 0.82
C CYS A 19 4.86 9.49 0.30
N GLU A 20 4.16 8.36 0.16
CA GLU A 20 2.79 8.32 -0.37
C GLU A 20 1.77 8.96 0.59
N SER A 21 1.88 8.70 1.89
CA SER A 21 0.85 9.14 2.86
C SER A 21 1.39 9.77 4.14
N GLY A 22 2.73 9.82 4.34
CA GLY A 22 3.30 10.11 5.65
C GLY A 22 2.94 9.05 6.69
N LEU A 23 2.75 7.79 6.26
CA LEU A 23 2.27 6.67 7.08
C LEU A 23 0.86 6.87 7.67
N ASN A 24 0.03 7.74 7.08
CA ASN A 24 -1.31 8.03 7.57
C ASN A 24 -2.36 7.05 6.98
N PRO A 25 -3.00 6.20 7.80
CA PRO A 25 -4.03 5.28 7.31
C PRO A 25 -5.31 5.96 6.83
N GLY A 26 -5.58 7.19 7.26
CA GLY A 26 -6.72 7.99 6.82
C GLY A 26 -6.44 8.86 5.60
N ALA A 27 -5.26 8.73 4.97
CA ALA A 27 -4.90 9.54 3.82
C ALA A 27 -5.79 9.22 2.61
N TYR A 28 -6.29 10.26 1.97
CA TYR A 28 -7.08 10.19 0.75
C TYR A 28 -6.68 11.35 -0.17
N ASN A 29 -6.41 11.07 -1.43
CA ASN A 29 -6.04 12.10 -2.40
C ASN A 29 -7.13 12.33 -3.46
N GLN A 30 -6.99 13.40 -4.25
CA GLN A 30 -7.96 13.79 -5.27
C GLN A 30 -8.16 12.75 -6.38
N SER A 31 -7.16 11.89 -6.61
CA SER A 31 -7.25 10.78 -7.58
C SER A 31 -8.01 9.56 -7.03
N GLY A 32 -8.42 9.59 -5.76
CA GLY A 32 -9.14 8.49 -5.11
C GLY A 32 -8.26 7.47 -4.39
N ALA A 33 -6.94 7.68 -4.40
CA ALA A 33 -6.00 6.79 -3.73
C ALA A 33 -6.18 6.87 -2.21
N SER A 34 -6.14 5.71 -1.55
CA SER A 34 -6.55 5.61 -0.13
C SER A 34 -5.53 4.85 0.73
N GLY A 35 -5.40 5.29 1.98
CA GLY A 35 -4.66 4.63 3.04
C GLY A 35 -3.15 4.78 2.95
N VAL A 36 -2.46 3.95 3.74
CA VAL A 36 -1.01 4.01 4.01
C VAL A 36 -0.16 3.97 2.73
N PHE A 37 -0.57 3.15 1.75
CA PHE A 37 0.12 2.97 0.47
C PHE A 37 -0.58 3.65 -0.70
N GLN A 38 -1.56 4.53 -0.45
CA GLN A 38 -2.30 5.27 -1.49
C GLN A 38 -2.70 4.35 -2.66
N ILE A 39 -3.45 3.29 -2.36
CA ILE A 39 -3.88 2.32 -3.37
C ILE A 39 -5.10 2.89 -4.11
N MET A 40 -5.07 2.86 -5.44
CA MET A 40 -6.18 3.30 -6.29
C MET A 40 -7.39 2.35 -6.16
N PRO A 41 -8.64 2.84 -6.25
CA PRO A 41 -9.84 2.02 -6.04
C PRO A 41 -9.93 0.80 -6.96
N GLY A 42 -9.54 0.93 -8.23
CA GLY A 42 -9.53 -0.18 -9.19
C GLY A 42 -8.51 -1.27 -8.81
N THR A 43 -7.32 -0.87 -8.40
CA THR A 43 -6.28 -1.80 -7.92
C THR A 43 -6.69 -2.45 -6.60
N TRP A 44 -7.28 -1.68 -5.67
CA TRP A 44 -7.81 -2.14 -4.39
C TRP A 44 -8.82 -3.28 -4.56
N ALA A 45 -9.78 -3.08 -5.46
CA ALA A 45 -10.85 -4.05 -5.74
C ALA A 45 -10.31 -5.41 -6.25
N GLY A 46 -9.10 -5.44 -6.80
CA GLY A 46 -8.43 -6.67 -7.24
C GLY A 46 -7.65 -7.41 -6.15
N THR A 47 -7.57 -6.88 -4.93
CA THR A 47 -6.87 -7.51 -3.80
C THR A 47 -7.81 -8.35 -2.95
N ALA A 48 -7.26 -9.27 -2.14
CA ALA A 48 -8.07 -10.05 -1.21
C ALA A 48 -8.70 -9.19 -0.09
N GLU A 49 -8.22 -7.96 0.07
CA GLU A 49 -8.67 -7.00 1.09
C GLU A 49 -9.85 -6.14 0.62
N ALA A 50 -10.40 -6.38 -0.58
CA ALA A 50 -11.47 -5.57 -1.17
C ALA A 50 -12.74 -5.46 -0.30
N GLY A 51 -13.00 -6.43 0.57
CA GLY A 51 -14.11 -6.40 1.54
C GLY A 51 -13.83 -5.59 2.81
N ALA A 52 -12.59 -5.16 3.04
CA ALA A 52 -12.20 -4.31 4.15
C ALA A 52 -12.19 -2.83 3.75
N SER A 53 -12.13 -1.95 4.76
CA SER A 53 -11.91 -0.52 4.50
C SER A 53 -10.48 -0.30 4.01
N PRO A 54 -10.26 0.46 2.91
CA PRO A 54 -8.91 0.83 2.47
C PRO A 54 -8.18 1.73 3.48
N PHE A 55 -8.91 2.31 4.44
CA PHE A 55 -8.35 3.10 5.55
C PHE A 55 -7.98 2.23 6.77
N ASN A 56 -8.32 0.93 6.77
CA ASN A 56 -7.76 0.00 7.74
C ASN A 56 -6.26 -0.19 7.41
N ALA A 57 -5.39 0.30 8.29
CA ALA A 57 -3.95 0.30 8.07
C ALA A 57 -3.40 -1.09 7.72
N TYR A 58 -3.84 -2.13 8.44
CA TYR A 58 -3.34 -3.48 8.24
C TYR A 58 -3.79 -4.06 6.89
N ALA A 59 -5.07 -3.93 6.55
CA ALA A 59 -5.60 -4.35 5.25
C ALA A 59 -4.89 -3.60 4.11
N ASN A 60 -4.66 -2.30 4.26
CA ASN A 60 -3.94 -1.51 3.27
C ASN A 60 -2.50 -1.97 3.06
N ILE A 61 -1.79 -2.29 4.14
CA ILE A 61 -0.43 -2.83 4.10
C ILE A 61 -0.40 -4.22 3.45
N VAL A 62 -1.36 -5.09 3.77
CA VAL A 62 -1.47 -6.44 3.18
C VAL A 62 -1.80 -6.37 1.69
N ALA A 63 -2.73 -5.52 1.29
CA ALA A 63 -3.07 -5.26 -0.11
C ALA A 63 -1.86 -4.74 -0.89
N ALA A 64 -1.10 -3.78 -0.33
CA ALA A 64 0.12 -3.28 -0.94
C ALA A 64 1.16 -4.38 -1.15
N HIS A 65 1.33 -5.28 -0.18
CA HIS A 65 2.23 -6.42 -0.33
C HIS A 65 1.74 -7.42 -1.39
N GLN A 66 0.44 -7.69 -1.48
CA GLN A 66 -0.12 -8.54 -2.54
C GLN A 66 0.17 -7.96 -3.94
N ILE A 67 -0.01 -6.65 -4.11
CA ILE A 67 0.31 -5.92 -5.35
C ILE A 67 1.81 -6.03 -5.66
N PHE A 68 2.66 -5.74 -4.68
CA PHE A 68 4.12 -5.82 -4.82
C PHE A 68 4.60 -7.21 -5.26
N VAL A 69 4.07 -8.29 -4.65
CA VAL A 69 4.41 -9.67 -5.02
C VAL A 69 3.84 -10.06 -6.38
N ARG A 70 2.59 -9.69 -6.69
CA ARG A 70 1.94 -9.90 -7.99
C ARG A 70 2.79 -9.32 -9.13
N ASP A 71 3.39 -8.16 -8.88
CA ASP A 71 4.18 -7.42 -9.88
C ASP A 71 5.68 -7.82 -9.87
N GLY A 72 6.02 -8.95 -9.27
CA GLY A 72 7.37 -9.49 -9.28
C GLY A 72 8.33 -8.76 -8.36
N TYR A 73 7.85 -8.35 -7.17
CA TYR A 73 8.61 -7.56 -6.18
C TYR A 73 9.02 -6.19 -6.72
N SER A 74 8.10 -5.55 -7.46
CA SER A 74 8.29 -4.25 -8.10
C SER A 74 7.49 -3.16 -7.41
N TRP A 75 8.11 -1.99 -7.24
CA TRP A 75 7.44 -0.78 -6.76
C TRP A 75 6.69 -0.03 -7.87
N GLY A 76 6.47 -0.64 -9.04
CA GLY A 76 5.95 -0.01 -10.26
C GLY A 76 4.66 0.81 -10.07
N GLU A 77 3.73 0.31 -9.27
CA GLU A 77 2.41 0.91 -9.02
C GLU A 77 2.43 2.20 -8.19
N TRP A 78 3.50 2.45 -7.45
CA TRP A 78 3.64 3.62 -6.58
C TRP A 78 4.35 4.76 -7.28
N THR A 79 3.97 6.00 -6.99
CA THR A 79 4.70 7.16 -7.51
C THR A 79 6.03 7.29 -6.79
N CYS A 80 6.00 7.14 -5.46
CA CYS A 80 7.18 7.11 -4.64
C CYS A 80 7.92 5.77 -4.76
N LYS A 81 9.25 5.82 -4.75
CA LYS A 81 10.12 4.64 -4.79
C LYS A 81 11.03 4.63 -3.54
N PRO A 82 11.58 3.47 -3.15
CA PRO A 82 12.48 3.34 -2.00
C PRO A 82 13.72 4.23 -2.05
#